data_AF-A0A364GU69-F1
#
_entry.id   AF-A0A364GU69-F1
#
_cell.length_a   1.000
_cell.length_b   1.000
_cell.length_c   1.000
_cell.angle_alpha   90.00
_cell.angle_beta   90.00
_cell.angle_gamma   90.00
#
_symmetry.space_group_name_H-M   'P 1'
#
loop_
_entity.id
_entity.type
_entity.pdbx_description
1 polymer ?
#
loop_
_entity_poly.entity_id
_entity_poly.type
_entity_poly.pdbx_seq_one_letter_code
_entity_poly.pdbx_strand_id
1 'polypeptide(L)'
;MNTTIDEFFKLAAHAEFIAENAMDQPLEPALEVVLSFVQSHLDQRFEFATAFLDVLRDPEKGPPELVEYCMHELKWPEVREAIQAWLDSERSERVRHVLRKQLLAFDENWYDANFYDRFKP
;
A
#
# COMPACT_ATOMS: atom_id res chain seq x y z
N MET A 1 -7.93 -21.11 -6.40
CA MET A 1 -7.41 -19.76 -6.72
C MET A 1 -8.36 -18.77 -6.12
N ASN A 2 -7.87 -17.88 -5.25
CA ASN A 2 -8.71 -16.79 -4.73
C ASN A 2 -8.73 -15.70 -5.81
N THR A 3 -9.80 -15.70 -6.61
CA THR A 3 -9.97 -14.79 -7.74
C THR A 3 -9.93 -13.31 -7.35
N THR A 4 -10.27 -12.99 -6.10
CA THR A 4 -10.24 -11.62 -5.57
C THR A 4 -8.81 -11.13 -5.35
N ILE A 5 -7.94 -11.99 -4.81
CA ILE A 5 -6.52 -11.64 -4.59
C ILE A 5 -5.76 -11.58 -5.91
N ASP A 6 -6.08 -12.45 -6.87
CA ASP A 6 -5.53 -12.37 -8.21
C ASP A 6 -5.88 -11.03 -8.87
N GLU A 7 -7.12 -10.54 -8.70
CA GLU A 7 -7.53 -9.24 -9.24
C GLU A 7 -6.85 -8.08 -8.52
N PHE A 8 -6.70 -8.14 -7.19
CA PHE A 8 -5.91 -7.16 -6.45
C PHE A 8 -4.50 -7.00 -7.00
N PHE A 9 -3.79 -8.11 -7.27
CA PHE A 9 -2.43 -8.01 -7.80
C PHE A 9 -2.38 -7.51 -9.25
N LYS A 10 -3.43 -7.72 -10.06
CA LYS A 10 -3.50 -7.07 -11.39
C LYS A 10 -3.63 -5.55 -11.27
N LEU A 11 -4.47 -5.08 -10.35
CA LEU A 11 -4.66 -3.65 -10.11
C LEU A 11 -3.37 -3.03 -9.51
N ALA A 12 -2.72 -3.72 -8.58
CA ALA A 12 -1.45 -3.29 -8.00
C ALA A 12 -0.32 -3.24 -9.04
N ALA A 13 -0.22 -4.23 -9.93
CA ALA A 13 0.73 -4.22 -11.05
C ALA A 13 0.44 -3.09 -12.05
N HIS A 14 -0.82 -2.70 -12.24
CA HIS A 14 -1.15 -1.53 -13.05
C HIS A 14 -0.68 -0.23 -12.38
N ALA A 15 -0.84 -0.10 -11.06
CA ALA A 15 -0.29 1.03 -10.31
C ALA A 15 1.24 1.08 -10.41
N GLU A 16 1.93 -0.06 -10.33
CA GLU A 16 3.39 -0.13 -10.50
C GLU A 16 3.82 0.35 -11.88
N PHE A 17 3.14 -0.11 -12.92
CA PHE A 17 3.42 0.33 -14.29
C PHE A 17 3.33 1.86 -14.42
N ILE A 18 2.32 2.49 -13.80
CA ILE A 18 2.18 3.95 -13.81
C ILE A 18 3.31 4.62 -13.03
N ALA A 19 3.63 4.12 -11.83
CA ALA A 19 4.67 4.66 -10.96
C ALA A 19 6.05 4.67 -11.64
N GLU A 20 6.40 3.60 -12.37
CA GLU A 20 7.72 3.47 -13.01
C GLU A 20 7.79 4.10 -14.41
N ASN A 21 6.72 4.03 -15.20
CA ASN A 21 6.80 4.26 -16.66
C ASN A 21 5.98 5.45 -17.16
N ALA A 22 4.99 5.92 -16.40
CA ALA A 22 4.04 6.92 -16.88
C ALA A 22 4.26 8.27 -16.19
N MET A 23 5.41 8.91 -16.45
CA MET A 23 5.80 10.20 -15.84
C MET A 23 4.76 11.32 -15.98
N ASP A 24 3.91 11.26 -17.02
CA ASP A 24 2.86 12.26 -17.28
C ASP A 24 1.48 11.84 -16.74
N GLN A 25 1.34 10.65 -16.16
CA GLN A 25 0.08 10.16 -15.60
C GLN A 25 0.12 10.22 -14.08
N PRO A 26 -0.91 10.79 -13.42
CA PRO A 26 -0.97 10.77 -11.97
C PRO A 26 -1.13 9.33 -11.47
N LEU A 27 -0.37 8.97 -10.43
CA LEU A 27 -0.45 7.64 -9.80
C LEU A 27 -1.74 7.46 -9.01
N GLU A 28 -2.21 8.51 -8.36
CA GLU A 28 -3.33 8.46 -7.40
C GLU A 28 -4.61 7.77 -7.93
N PRO A 29 -5.10 8.04 -9.16
CA PRO A 29 -6.27 7.34 -9.68
C PRO A 29 -6.11 5.81 -9.71
N ALA A 30 -4.90 5.29 -9.94
CA ALA A 30 -4.64 3.85 -9.90
C ALA A 30 -4.68 3.30 -8.47
N LEU A 31 -4.14 4.06 -7.50
CA LEU A 31 -4.22 3.71 -6.08
C LEU A 31 -5.67 3.71 -5.57
N GLU A 32 -6.46 4.68 -6.01
CA GLU A 32 -7.89 4.79 -5.66
C GLU A 32 -8.71 3.60 -6.15
N VAL A 33 -8.41 3.09 -7.35
CA VAL A 33 -9.06 1.88 -7.88
C VAL A 33 -8.78 0.66 -6.99
N VAL A 34 -7.54 0.51 -6.52
CA VAL A 34 -7.17 -0.58 -5.59
C VAL A 34 -7.89 -0.41 -4.26
N LEU A 35 -7.88 0.79 -3.68
CA LEU A 35 -8.57 1.09 -2.42
C LEU A 35 -10.07 0.79 -2.51
N SER A 36 -10.73 1.29 -3.55
CA SER A 36 -12.15 1.05 -3.83
C SER A 36 -12.45 -0.45 -3.98
N PHE A 37 -11.57 -1.19 -4.67
CA PHE A 37 -11.70 -2.64 -4.82
C PHE A 37 -11.64 -3.36 -3.47
N VAL A 38 -10.67 -3.04 -2.63
CA VAL A 38 -10.53 -3.61 -1.27
C VAL A 38 -11.73 -3.26 -0.39
N GLN A 39 -12.22 -2.00 -0.43
CA GLN A 39 -13.39 -1.56 0.33
C GLN A 39 -14.69 -2.29 -0.08
N SER A 40 -14.78 -2.75 -1.32
CA SER A 40 -15.91 -3.57 -1.79
C SER A 40 -15.84 -5.05 -1.36
N HIS A 41 -14.73 -5.49 -0.75
CA HIS A 41 -14.47 -6.87 -0.34
C HIS A 41 -13.91 -6.96 1.10
N LEU A 42 -14.40 -6.13 2.03
CA LEU A 42 -13.90 -6.07 3.41
C LEU A 42 -14.03 -7.38 4.20
N ASP A 43 -14.88 -8.31 3.73
CA ASP A 43 -14.99 -9.67 4.28
C ASP A 43 -13.71 -10.49 4.09
N GLN A 44 -12.84 -10.10 3.15
CA GLN A 44 -11.53 -10.72 2.87
C GLN A 44 -10.34 -9.91 3.42
N ARG A 45 -10.57 -9.16 4.51
CA ARG A 45 -9.58 -8.26 5.13
C ARG A 45 -8.24 -8.95 5.44
N PHE A 46 -8.24 -10.17 5.95
CA PHE A 46 -7.00 -10.87 6.32
C PHE A 46 -6.17 -11.30 5.10
N GLU A 47 -6.84 -11.69 4.02
CA GLU A 47 -6.22 -12.01 2.75
C GLU A 47 -5.58 -10.76 2.13
N PHE A 48 -6.28 -9.63 2.15
CA PHE A 48 -5.71 -8.35 1.69
C PHE A 48 -4.58 -7.84 2.58
N ALA A 49 -4.68 -7.99 3.91
CA ALA A 49 -3.60 -7.64 4.80
C ALA A 49 -2.32 -8.41 4.45
N THR A 50 -2.44 -9.69 4.12
CA THR A 50 -1.33 -10.50 3.62
C THR A 50 -0.82 -10.00 2.26
N ALA A 51 -1.72 -9.65 1.34
CA ALA A 51 -1.36 -9.16 0.01
C ALA A 51 -0.64 -7.80 0.05
N PHE A 52 -1.02 -6.87 0.93
CA PHE A 52 -0.31 -5.61 1.14
C PHE A 52 1.11 -5.82 1.66
N LEU A 53 1.31 -6.78 2.58
CA LEU A 53 2.67 -7.13 3.05
C LEU A 53 3.51 -7.76 1.94
N ASP A 54 2.88 -8.50 1.03
CA ASP A 54 3.54 -9.06 -0.14
C ASP A 54 4.01 -7.97 -1.12
N VAL A 55 3.23 -6.90 -1.31
CA VAL A 55 3.64 -5.71 -2.08
C VAL A 55 4.92 -5.08 -1.51
N LEU A 56 5.02 -4.95 -0.18
CA LEU A 56 6.24 -4.40 0.44
C LEU A 56 7.47 -5.31 0.32
N ARG A 57 7.26 -6.62 0.19
CA ARG A 57 8.35 -7.62 0.09
C ARG A 57 8.87 -7.77 -1.33
N ASP A 58 8.00 -7.54 -2.31
CA ASP A 58 8.26 -7.80 -3.71
C ASP A 58 7.79 -6.62 -4.55
N PRO A 59 8.72 -5.75 -5.01
CA PRO A 59 8.40 -4.59 -5.84
C PRO A 59 7.62 -4.96 -7.12
N GLU A 60 7.77 -6.18 -7.64
CA GLU A 60 7.04 -6.61 -8.85
C GLU A 60 5.52 -6.77 -8.59
N LYS A 61 5.08 -6.81 -7.33
CA LYS A 61 3.67 -6.95 -6.94
C LYS A 61 2.94 -5.62 -6.81
N GLY A 62 3.63 -4.49 -6.77
CA GLY A 62 3.02 -3.17 -6.64
C GLY A 62 3.95 -2.13 -6.01
N PRO A 63 3.59 -0.84 -6.10
CA PRO A 63 4.41 0.22 -5.56
C PRO A 63 4.23 0.32 -4.05
N PRO A 64 5.27 0.69 -3.28
CA PRO A 64 5.14 0.93 -1.85
C PRO A 64 4.12 2.04 -1.52
N GLU A 65 3.92 3.02 -2.41
CA GLU A 65 2.91 4.07 -2.32
C GLU A 65 1.48 3.51 -2.20
N LEU A 66 1.21 2.35 -2.81
CA LEU A 66 -0.10 1.70 -2.74
C LEU A 66 -0.45 1.28 -1.31
N VAL A 67 0.54 0.77 -0.57
CA VAL A 67 0.35 0.36 0.82
C VAL A 67 0.16 1.59 1.71
N GLU A 68 0.96 2.64 1.50
CA GLU A 68 0.81 3.92 2.23
C GLU A 68 -0.59 4.51 2.01
N TYR A 69 -1.00 4.66 0.75
CA TYR A 69 -2.30 5.22 0.36
C TYR A 69 -3.46 4.46 0.98
N CYS A 70 -3.46 3.13 0.84
CA CYS A 70 -4.54 2.30 1.35
C CYS A 70 -4.57 2.28 2.88
N MET A 71 -3.41 2.22 3.55
CA MET A 71 -3.37 2.15 5.01
C MET A 71 -3.68 3.47 5.69
N HIS A 72 -3.51 4.60 5.00
CA HIS A 72 -3.97 5.89 5.51
C HIS A 72 -5.49 5.94 5.69
N GLU A 73 -6.23 5.40 4.71
CA GLU A 73 -7.69 5.29 4.78
C GLU A 73 -8.14 4.14 5.69
N LEU A 74 -7.61 2.93 5.46
CA LEU A 74 -8.12 1.70 6.09
C LEU A 74 -7.64 1.52 7.53
N LYS A 75 -6.44 2.00 7.86
CA LYS A 75 -5.81 1.93 9.18
C LYS A 75 -5.84 0.54 9.82
N TRP A 76 -5.58 -0.51 9.05
CA TRP A 76 -5.67 -1.89 9.56
C TRP A 76 -4.51 -2.23 10.52
N PRO A 77 -4.80 -2.50 11.82
CA PRO A 77 -3.79 -2.77 12.83
C PRO A 77 -2.89 -3.97 12.50
N GLU A 78 -3.43 -5.03 11.91
CA GLU A 78 -2.64 -6.23 11.57
C GLU A 78 -1.54 -5.95 10.53
N VAL A 79 -1.76 -5.01 9.61
CA VAL A 79 -0.73 -4.58 8.65
C VAL A 79 0.31 -3.74 9.38
N ARG A 80 -0.13 -2.78 10.22
CA ARG A 80 0.76 -1.94 11.03
C ARG A 80 1.66 -2.77 11.94
N GLU A 81 1.08 -3.73 12.66
CA GLU A 81 1.78 -4.61 13.60
C GLU A 81 2.78 -5.51 12.86
N ALA A 82 2.41 -6.05 11.70
CA ALA A 82 3.32 -6.84 10.88
C ALA A 82 4.50 -6.00 10.35
N ILE A 83 4.26 -4.77 9.91
CA ILE A 83 5.32 -3.84 9.47
C ILE A 83 6.23 -3.49 10.65
N GLN A 84 5.67 -3.23 11.85
CA GLN A 84 6.46 -2.95 13.04
C GLN A 84 7.33 -4.15 13.46
N ALA A 85 6.77 -5.36 13.49
CA ALA A 85 7.52 -6.57 13.81
C ALA A 85 8.63 -6.86 12.78
N TRP A 86 8.37 -6.59 11.50
CA TRP A 86 9.39 -6.66 10.47
C TRP A 86 10.48 -5.61 10.71
N LEU A 87 10.11 -4.36 10.97
CA LEU A 87 11.06 -3.29 11.27
C LEU A 87 11.95 -3.61 12.47
N ASP A 88 11.41 -4.23 13.52
CA ASP A 88 12.17 -4.57 14.73
C ASP A 88 13.22 -5.66 14.50
N SER A 89 12.98 -6.55 13.53
CA SER A 89 13.89 -7.65 13.18
C SER A 89 14.80 -7.37 11.99
N GLU A 90 14.47 -6.37 11.17
CA GLU A 90 15.21 -6.02 9.96
C GLU A 90 16.55 -5.36 10.28
N ARG A 91 17.61 -5.77 9.57
CA ARG A 91 18.98 -5.26 9.72
C ARG A 91 19.38 -4.28 8.63
N SER A 92 18.77 -4.36 7.46
CA SER A 92 19.04 -3.47 6.34
C SER A 92 18.46 -2.08 6.59
N GLU A 93 19.30 -1.08 6.84
CA GLU A 93 18.81 0.30 7.04
C GLU A 93 18.02 0.84 5.85
N ARG A 94 18.31 0.37 4.62
CA ARG A 94 17.52 0.71 3.44
C ARG A 94 16.08 0.20 3.58
N VAL A 95 15.90 -1.06 3.98
CA VAL A 95 14.57 -1.64 4.17
C VAL A 95 13.88 -1.01 5.38
N ARG A 96 14.61 -0.79 6.48
CA ARG A 96 14.09 -0.10 7.67
C ARG A 96 13.58 1.31 7.33
N HIS A 97 14.25 2.04 6.44
CA HIS A 97 13.78 3.35 5.98
C HIS A 97 12.42 3.24 5.27
N VAL A 98 12.27 2.29 4.35
CA VAL A 98 10.98 2.03 3.67
C VAL A 98 9.90 1.68 4.69
N LEU A 99 10.14 0.71 5.59
CA LEU A 99 9.16 0.29 6.60
C LEU A 99 8.74 1.43 7.54
N ARG A 100 9.69 2.30 7.94
CA ARG A 100 9.38 3.50 8.74
C ARG A 100 8.46 4.45 7.98
N LYS A 101 8.70 4.68 6.69
CA LYS A 101 7.84 5.53 5.84
C LYS A 101 6.43 4.97 5.78
N GLN A 102 6.28 3.65 5.60
CA GLN A 102 4.99 2.97 5.59
C GLN A 102 4.20 3.17 6.88
N LEU A 103 4.88 3.12 8.04
CA LEU A 103 4.22 3.34 9.34
C LEU A 103 3.68 4.76 9.52
N LEU A 104 4.27 5.77 8.87
CA LEU A 104 3.78 7.16 8.94
C LEU A 104 2.39 7.32 8.31
N ALA A 105 2.04 6.47 7.34
CA ALA A 105 0.74 6.55 6.69
C ALA A 105 -0.43 6.28 7.64
N PHE A 106 -0.20 5.60 8.77
CA PHE A 106 -1.24 5.37 9.77
C PHE A 106 -1.58 6.59 10.62
N ASP A 107 -0.72 7.62 10.61
CA ASP A 107 -0.93 8.84 11.39
C ASP A 107 -1.90 9.80 10.69
N GLU A 108 -2.73 10.50 11.47
CA GLU A 108 -3.69 11.48 10.94
C GLU A 108 -3.02 12.69 10.29
N ASN A 109 -1.81 13.03 10.72
CA ASN A 109 -1.03 14.16 10.19
C ASN A 109 0.09 13.69 9.26
N TRP A 110 -0.14 12.61 8.50
CA TRP A 110 0.84 12.07 7.57
C TRP A 110 1.23 13.11 6.50
N TYR A 111 2.48 13.57 6.54
CA TYR A 111 2.94 14.68 5.67
C TYR A 111 2.83 14.35 4.18
N ASP A 112 3.17 13.11 3.79
CA ASP A 112 3.14 12.67 2.39
C ASP A 112 1.70 12.51 1.87
N ALA A 113 0.68 12.57 2.74
CA ALA A 113 -0.71 12.61 2.32
C ALA A 113 -0.99 13.79 1.36
N ASN A 114 -0.22 14.88 1.46
CA ASN A 114 -0.31 16.04 0.58
C ASN A 114 0.09 15.75 -0.88
N PHE A 115 0.72 14.61 -1.18
CA PHE A 115 0.96 14.18 -2.56
C PHE A 115 -0.33 13.67 -3.25
N TYR A 116 -1.37 13.38 -2.47
CA TYR A 116 -2.63 12.84 -2.95
C TYR A 116 -3.74 13.89 -2.79
N ASP A 117 -4.41 14.24 -3.88
CA ASP A 117 -5.52 15.19 -3.89
C ASP A 117 -6.64 14.77 -2.92
N ARG A 118 -6.89 13.47 -2.75
CA ARG A 118 -7.89 12.92 -1.81
C ARG A 118 -7.65 13.34 -0.36
N PHE A 119 -6.39 13.44 0.07
CA PHE A 119 -6.04 13.67 1.47
C PHE A 119 -5.57 15.10 1.77
N LYS A 120 -5.63 15.99 0.77
CA LYS A 120 -5.39 17.41 1.00
C LYS A 120 -6.50 18.00 1.87
N PRO A 121 -6.16 18.91 2.80
CA PRO A 121 -7.12 19.55 3.70
C PRO A 121 -8.08 20.52 3.01
#